data_AF-A0A1R3UYC4-F1
#
_entry.id   AF-A0A1R3UYC4-F1
#
_cell.length_a   1.000
_cell.length_b   1.000
_cell.length_c   1.000
_cell.angle_alpha   90.00
_cell.angle_beta   90.00
_cell.angle_gamma   90.00
#
_symmetry.space_group_name_H-M   'P 1'
#
loop_
_entity.id
_entity.type
_entity.pdbx_description
1 polymer ?
#
loop_
_entity_poly.entity_id
_entity_poly.type
_entity_poly.pdbx_seq_one_letter_code
_entity_poly.pdbx_strand_id
1 'polypeptide(L)'
;MTDQDLLHALRSRRTCPAGVYARLLDAYGEDLYRYCVLVLRDRDTAHVVLRDTLIVARAHSVRLGDAARLGEWLHALAEVECGRHHGACATGGEGTVRPALSGPHGLVRCRVLDGLTRPELDGYRTHVAVRADQFGRDGFPLRQGARNSLRGVLSSLPTSQALMLLGALLLLLLLPLGSE
;
A
#
# COMPACT_ATOMS: atom_id res chain seq x y z
N MET A 1 -4.39 5.34 -27.25
CA MET A 1 -4.38 4.05 -26.54
C MET A 1 -5.45 4.11 -25.48
N THR A 2 -6.35 3.13 -25.42
CA THR A 2 -7.53 3.18 -24.54
C THR A 2 -7.26 2.47 -23.21
N ASP A 3 -8.10 2.74 -22.21
CA ASP A 3 -8.04 2.04 -20.92
C ASP A 3 -8.32 0.54 -21.06
N GLN A 4 -9.14 0.17 -22.04
CA GLN A 4 -9.37 -1.23 -22.38
C GLN A 4 -8.10 -1.91 -22.86
N ASP A 5 -7.31 -1.25 -23.71
CA ASP A 5 -6.02 -1.77 -24.18
C ASP A 5 -5.03 -1.92 -23.03
N LEU A 6 -4.98 -0.93 -22.13
CA LEU A 6 -4.11 -0.93 -20.96
C LEU A 6 -4.48 -2.04 -19.96
N LEU A 7 -5.78 -2.19 -19.65
CA LEU A 7 -6.26 -3.25 -18.76
C LEU A 7 -6.06 -4.64 -19.37
N HIS A 8 -6.26 -4.79 -20.67
CA HIS A 8 -5.95 -6.04 -21.37
C HIS A 8 -4.46 -6.37 -21.30
N ALA A 9 -3.58 -5.39 -21.53
CA ALA A 9 -2.14 -5.57 -21.42
C ALA A 9 -1.68 -5.91 -19.98
N LEU A 10 -2.33 -5.36 -18.96
CA LEU A 10 -2.10 -5.69 -17.55
C LEU A 10 -2.41 -7.16 -17.24
N ARG A 11 -3.52 -7.68 -17.78
CA ARG A 11 -3.99 -9.06 -17.57
C ARG A 11 -3.23 -10.10 -18.38
N SER A 12 -2.69 -9.70 -19.54
CA SER A 12 -1.96 -10.60 -20.42
C SER A 12 -0.63 -11.05 -19.81
N ARG A 13 -0.46 -12.37 -19.65
CA ARG A 13 0.83 -12.97 -19.25
C ARG A 13 1.85 -13.00 -20.38
N ARG A 14 1.42 -12.88 -21.64
CA ARG A 14 2.30 -12.95 -22.82
C ARG A 14 3.03 -11.63 -23.09
N THR A 15 2.58 -10.55 -22.47
CA THR A 15 3.15 -9.23 -22.71
C THR A 15 4.35 -8.98 -21.80
N CYS A 16 5.46 -8.55 -22.39
CA CYS A 16 6.66 -8.15 -21.66
C CYS A 16 6.30 -7.13 -20.56
N PRO A 17 6.62 -7.38 -19.28
CA PRO A 17 6.26 -6.50 -18.16
C PRO A 17 6.71 -5.06 -18.35
N ALA A 18 7.93 -4.86 -18.87
CA ALA A 18 8.49 -3.53 -19.14
C ALA A 18 7.59 -2.69 -20.06
N GLY A 19 7.10 -3.29 -21.14
CA GLY A 19 6.22 -2.61 -22.10
C GLY A 19 4.84 -2.29 -21.53
N VAL A 20 4.31 -3.13 -20.62
CA VAL A 20 3.04 -2.83 -19.93
C VAL A 20 3.20 -1.62 -19.02
N TYR A 21 4.26 -1.59 -18.20
CA TYR A 21 4.51 -0.49 -17.28
C TYR A 21 4.84 0.81 -18.01
N ALA A 22 5.58 0.75 -19.12
CA ALA A 22 5.90 1.92 -19.93
C ALA A 22 4.61 2.60 -20.42
N ARG A 23 3.67 1.83 -20.96
CA ARG A 23 2.39 2.35 -21.43
C ARG A 23 1.52 2.94 -20.31
N LEU A 24 1.53 2.34 -19.11
CA LEU A 24 0.83 2.90 -17.95
C LEU A 24 1.45 4.21 -17.49
N LEU A 25 2.77 4.28 -17.46
CA LEU A 25 3.48 5.51 -17.10
C LEU A 25 3.25 6.62 -18.13
N ASP A 26 3.20 6.28 -19.42
CA ASP A 26 2.93 7.23 -20.49
C ASP A 26 1.49 7.77 -20.40
N ALA A 27 0.52 6.97 -19.94
CA ALA A 27 -0.89 7.38 -19.83
C ALA A 27 -1.25 8.05 -18.50
N TYR A 28 -0.73 7.53 -17.39
CA TYR A 28 -1.16 7.87 -16.02
C TYR A 28 -0.01 8.29 -15.10
N GLY A 29 1.24 8.11 -15.53
CA GLY A 29 2.41 8.23 -14.65
C GLY A 29 2.61 9.62 -14.08
N GLU A 30 2.36 10.67 -14.87
CA GLU A 30 2.53 12.05 -14.41
C GLU A 30 1.52 12.41 -13.30
N ASP A 31 0.25 12.09 -13.51
CA ASP A 31 -0.82 12.41 -12.57
C ASP A 31 -0.69 11.62 -11.26
N LEU A 32 -0.39 10.33 -11.35
CA LEU A 32 -0.15 9.49 -10.17
C LEU A 32 1.09 9.94 -9.41
N TYR A 33 2.19 10.26 -10.11
CA TYR A 33 3.39 10.76 -9.44
C TYR A 33 3.15 12.10 -8.74
N ARG A 34 2.45 13.03 -9.41
CA ARG A 34 2.11 14.34 -8.86
C ARG A 34 1.27 14.17 -7.59
N TYR A 35 0.28 13.29 -7.62
CA TYR A 35 -0.51 12.94 -6.44
C TYR A 35 0.37 12.42 -5.29
N CYS A 36 1.24 11.44 -5.56
CA CYS A 36 2.13 10.90 -4.53
C CYS A 36 3.05 11.97 -3.92
N VAL A 37 3.62 12.87 -4.73
CA VAL A 37 4.45 13.98 -4.23
C VAL A 37 3.63 14.95 -3.36
N LEU A 38 2.39 15.25 -3.74
CA LEU A 38 1.51 16.12 -2.96
C LEU A 38 1.20 15.52 -1.59
N VAL A 39 0.91 14.21 -1.53
CA VAL A 39 0.60 13.52 -0.27
C VAL A 39 1.85 13.35 0.58
N LEU A 40 2.93 12.81 0.02
CA LEU A 40 4.12 12.36 0.78
C LEU A 40 5.10 13.49 1.09
N ARG A 41 5.09 14.58 0.31
CA ARG A 41 6.06 15.68 0.40
C ARG A 41 7.53 15.26 0.26
N ASP A 42 7.76 14.03 -0.19
CA ASP A 42 9.07 13.43 -0.46
C ASP A 42 9.05 12.77 -1.85
N ARG A 43 9.89 13.27 -2.75
CA ARG A 43 10.01 12.77 -4.14
C ARG A 43 10.61 11.38 -4.21
N ASP A 44 11.52 11.05 -3.30
CA ASP A 44 12.15 9.75 -3.28
C ASP A 44 11.19 8.69 -2.73
N THR A 45 10.38 9.02 -1.73
CA THR A 45 9.30 8.11 -1.30
C THR A 45 8.19 8.03 -2.37
N ALA A 46 7.86 9.14 -3.04
CA ALA A 46 6.84 9.15 -4.11
C ALA A 46 7.17 8.22 -5.28
N HIS A 47 8.42 8.12 -5.72
CA HIS A 47 8.76 7.16 -6.79
C HIS A 47 8.60 5.71 -6.35
N VAL A 48 8.90 5.40 -5.07
CA VAL A 48 8.73 4.05 -4.51
C VAL A 48 7.24 3.71 -4.46
N VAL A 49 6.42 4.64 -3.98
CA VAL A 49 4.96 4.47 -3.92
C VAL A 49 4.35 4.30 -5.30
N LEU A 50 4.80 5.06 -6.30
CA LEU A 50 4.34 4.87 -7.69
C LEU A 50 4.72 3.49 -8.23
N ARG A 51 5.96 3.03 -7.98
CA ARG A 51 6.38 1.67 -8.34
C ARG A 51 5.49 0.62 -7.68
N ASP A 52 5.21 0.76 -6.38
CA ASP A 52 4.40 -0.19 -5.63
C ASP A 52 2.97 -0.23 -6.14
N THR A 53 2.40 0.95 -6.44
CA THR A 53 1.09 1.09 -7.08
C THR A 53 1.01 0.28 -8.36
N LEU A 54 2.02 0.36 -9.23
CA LEU A 54 2.05 -0.38 -10.51
C LEU A 54 2.25 -1.89 -10.32
N ILE A 55 3.01 -2.31 -9.31
CA ILE A 55 3.15 -3.73 -8.96
C ILE A 55 1.81 -4.30 -8.51
N VAL A 56 1.12 -3.61 -7.59
CA VAL A 56 -0.21 -3.98 -7.10
C VAL A 56 -1.22 -3.99 -8.24
N ALA A 57 -1.20 -2.98 -9.11
CA ALA A 57 -2.08 -2.91 -10.27
C ALA A 57 -1.90 -4.14 -11.18
N ARG A 58 -0.67 -4.56 -11.46
CA ARG A 58 -0.43 -5.78 -12.27
C ARG A 58 -0.95 -7.03 -11.58
N ALA A 59 -0.62 -7.21 -10.31
CA ALA A 59 -1.01 -8.40 -9.54
C ALA A 59 -2.54 -8.54 -9.39
N HIS A 60 -3.27 -7.43 -9.30
CA HIS A 60 -4.70 -7.42 -9.00
C HIS A 60 -5.60 -6.89 -10.13
N SER A 61 -5.06 -6.74 -11.35
CA SER A 61 -5.81 -6.29 -12.55
C SER A 61 -7.04 -7.13 -12.90
N VAL A 62 -7.09 -8.39 -12.44
CA VAL A 62 -8.26 -9.26 -12.60
C VAL A 62 -9.47 -8.78 -11.77
N ARG A 63 -9.24 -8.04 -10.67
CA ARG A 63 -10.30 -7.56 -9.78
C ARG A 63 -11.11 -6.40 -10.38
N LEU A 64 -10.49 -5.57 -11.22
CA LEU A 64 -11.17 -4.43 -11.83
C LEU A 64 -12.06 -4.89 -12.99
N GLY A 65 -13.38 -4.96 -12.80
CA GLY A 65 -14.29 -5.43 -13.85
C GLY A 65 -14.43 -4.49 -15.05
N ASP A 66 -14.43 -3.18 -14.80
CA ASP A 66 -14.70 -2.14 -15.78
C ASP A 66 -13.43 -1.37 -16.16
N ALA A 67 -13.08 -1.40 -17.44
CA ALA A 67 -11.90 -0.70 -17.97
C ALA A 67 -12.05 0.82 -17.92
N ALA A 68 -13.26 1.37 -18.03
CA ALA A 68 -13.48 2.82 -17.98
C ALA A 68 -13.09 3.43 -16.63
N ARG A 69 -12.98 2.59 -15.59
CA ARG A 69 -12.59 2.99 -14.24
C ARG A 69 -11.11 2.79 -13.94
N LEU A 70 -10.29 2.48 -14.95
CA LEU A 70 -8.86 2.19 -14.76
C LEU A 70 -8.12 3.35 -14.08
N GLY A 71 -8.34 4.58 -14.54
CA GLY A 71 -7.72 5.77 -13.94
C GLY A 71 -8.08 5.94 -12.46
N GLU A 72 -9.38 5.88 -12.14
CA GLU A 72 -9.87 5.95 -10.75
C GLU A 72 -9.30 4.84 -9.87
N TRP A 73 -9.24 3.63 -10.41
CA TRP A 73 -8.72 2.47 -9.70
C TRP A 73 -7.22 2.59 -9.41
N LEU A 74 -6.42 3.04 -10.37
CA LEU A 74 -5.00 3.31 -10.17
C LEU A 74 -4.77 4.42 -9.14
N HIS A 75 -5.61 5.47 -9.15
CA HIS A 75 -5.54 6.52 -8.16
C HIS A 75 -5.85 5.97 -6.77
N ALA A 76 -6.93 5.21 -6.60
CA ALA A 76 -7.29 4.58 -5.33
C ALA A 76 -6.18 3.66 -4.80
N LEU A 77 -5.49 2.92 -5.67
CA LEU A 77 -4.31 2.13 -5.29
C LEU A 77 -3.19 3.04 -4.77
N ALA A 78 -2.90 4.15 -5.45
CA ALA A 78 -1.90 5.11 -5.01
C ALA A 78 -2.26 5.74 -3.66
N GLU A 79 -3.54 6.00 -3.38
CA GLU A 79 -3.97 6.49 -2.06
C GLU A 79 -3.63 5.50 -0.95
N VAL A 80 -3.93 4.21 -1.15
CA VAL A 80 -3.64 3.18 -0.14
C VAL A 80 -2.13 3.00 0.03
N GLU A 81 -1.36 3.03 -1.06
CA GLU A 81 0.10 2.94 -0.99
C GLU A 81 0.73 4.16 -0.30
N CYS A 82 0.25 5.38 -0.57
CA CYS A 82 0.67 6.58 0.17
C CYS A 82 0.37 6.45 1.67
N GLY A 83 -0.82 5.96 2.03
CA GLY A 83 -1.21 5.76 3.43
C GLY A 83 -0.32 4.75 4.16
N ARG A 84 0.10 3.67 3.49
CA ARG A 84 1.03 2.69 4.03
C ARG A 84 2.41 3.29 4.34
N HIS A 85 2.93 4.13 3.45
CA HIS A 85 4.22 4.80 3.64
C HIS A 85 4.15 5.93 4.68
N HIS A 86 3.03 6.64 4.78
CA HIS A 86 2.78 7.60 5.87
C HIS A 86 2.78 6.92 7.26
N GLY A 87 2.09 5.79 7.39
CA GLY A 87 2.02 5.04 8.65
C GLY A 87 3.35 4.44 9.09
N ALA A 88 4.17 3.96 8.15
CA ALA A 88 5.51 3.44 8.43
C ALA A 88 6.47 4.53 8.95
N CYS A 89 6.34 5.77 8.48
CA CYS A 89 7.14 6.89 8.97
C CYS A 89 6.76 7.29 10.41
N ALA A 90 5.50 7.07 10.82
CA ALA A 90 5.05 7.30 12.19
C ALA A 90 5.51 6.22 13.19
N THR A 91 5.85 5.01 12.70
CA THR A 91 6.26 3.87 13.55
C THR A 91 7.74 3.50 13.43
N GLY A 92 8.46 4.02 12.43
CA GLY A 92 9.83 3.62 12.09
C GLY A 92 10.86 4.72 12.32
N GLY A 93 11.19 4.98 13.58
CA GLY A 93 12.39 5.74 13.95
C GLY A 93 13.62 4.84 13.99
N GLU A 94 14.13 4.41 12.83
CA GLU A 94 15.51 3.90 12.72
C GLU A 94 16.00 4.06 11.27
N GLY A 95 17.03 4.89 11.12
CA GLY A 95 17.48 5.45 9.85
C GLY A 95 18.18 4.44 8.95
N THR A 96 17.57 4.16 7.79
CA THR A 96 18.35 3.92 6.57
C THR A 96 18.33 5.21 5.76
N VAL A 97 19.44 5.96 5.81
CA VAL A 97 19.64 7.14 4.97
C VAL A 97 19.72 6.67 3.52
N ARG A 98 18.62 6.85 2.78
CA ARG A 98 18.58 6.66 1.33
C ARG A 98 18.92 8.00 0.68
N PRO A 99 19.86 8.07 -0.28
CA PRO A 99 20.28 9.34 -0.85
C PRO A 99 19.10 10.00 -1.55
N ALA A 100 18.74 11.20 -1.08
CA ALA A 100 17.66 11.99 -1.64
C ALA A 100 18.10 12.62 -2.98
N LEU A 101 18.11 11.82 -4.04
CA LEU A 101 18.46 12.26 -5.39
C LEU A 101 17.25 12.93 -6.04
N SER A 102 17.01 14.19 -5.67
CA SER A 102 16.05 15.08 -6.34
C SER A 102 16.40 15.21 -7.82
N GLY A 103 15.74 14.41 -8.67
CA GLY A 103 15.89 14.45 -10.12
C GLY A 103 14.74 15.21 -10.78
N PRO A 104 14.94 15.78 -11.99
CA PRO A 104 13.85 16.29 -12.82
C PRO A 104 12.78 15.22 -13.06
N HIS A 105 11.52 15.63 -13.17
CA HIS A 105 10.35 14.75 -13.37
C HIS A 105 10.52 13.75 -14.53
N GLY A 106 11.31 14.09 -15.56
CA GLY A 106 11.66 13.18 -16.66
C GLY A 106 12.46 11.92 -16.27
N LEU A 107 13.20 11.95 -15.15
CA LEU A 107 13.92 10.78 -14.64
C LEU A 107 13.01 9.79 -13.88
N VAL A 108 11.80 10.21 -13.48
CA VAL A 108 10.88 9.38 -12.68
C VAL A 108 10.46 8.15 -13.47
N ARG A 109 10.09 8.33 -14.75
CA ARG A 109 9.73 7.22 -15.64
C ARG A 109 10.85 6.20 -15.73
N CYS A 110 12.08 6.63 -16.00
CA CYS A 110 13.24 5.75 -16.11
C CYS A 110 13.53 5.02 -14.79
N ARG A 111 13.50 5.73 -13.64
CA ARG A 111 13.74 5.14 -12.32
C ARG A 111 12.66 4.12 -11.93
N VAL A 112 11.39 4.43 -12.17
CA VAL A 112 10.27 3.54 -11.87
C VAL A 112 10.34 2.31 -12.77
N LEU A 113 10.57 2.48 -14.07
CA LEU A 113 10.72 1.35 -15.00
C LEU A 113 11.88 0.44 -14.62
N ASP A 114 13.05 1.00 -14.35
CA ASP A 114 14.24 0.24 -13.93
C ASP A 114 13.96 -0.57 -12.65
N GLY A 115 13.31 0.05 -11.66
CA GLY A 115 12.87 -0.63 -10.44
C GLY A 115 11.78 -1.69 -10.64
N LEU A 116 11.03 -1.66 -11.74
CA LEU A 116 10.01 -2.65 -12.06
C LEU A 116 10.57 -3.85 -12.82
N THR A 117 11.62 -3.65 -13.62
CA THR A 117 12.10 -4.65 -14.58
C THR A 117 13.34 -5.42 -14.13
N ARG A 118 14.06 -4.95 -13.11
CA ARG A 118 15.23 -5.66 -12.58
C ARG A 118 14.87 -7.02 -11.96
N PRO A 119 15.58 -8.11 -12.30
CA PRO A 119 15.29 -9.44 -11.74
C PRO A 119 15.59 -9.53 -10.24
N GLU A 120 16.56 -8.77 -9.73
CA GLU A 120 16.93 -8.74 -8.31
C GLU A 120 15.80 -8.25 -7.40
N LEU A 121 14.81 -7.55 -7.98
CA LEU A 121 13.64 -7.02 -7.27
C LEU A 121 12.42 -7.96 -7.32
N ASP A 122 12.55 -9.22 -7.76
CA ASP A 122 11.41 -10.14 -7.86
C ASP A 122 10.80 -10.48 -6.49
N GLY A 123 11.64 -10.70 -5.48
CA GLY A 123 11.19 -10.89 -4.09
C GLY A 123 10.43 -9.66 -3.57
N TYR A 124 10.92 -8.46 -3.90
CA TYR A 124 10.25 -7.20 -3.56
C TYR A 124 8.88 -7.10 -4.23
N ARG A 125 8.78 -7.39 -5.54
CA ARG A 125 7.50 -7.38 -6.26
C ARG A 125 6.50 -8.38 -5.69
N THR A 126 6.97 -9.59 -5.37
CA THR A 126 6.14 -10.63 -4.74
C THR A 126 5.63 -10.16 -3.39
N HIS A 127 6.49 -9.59 -2.56
CA HIS A 127 6.10 -9.03 -1.27
C HIS A 127 5.04 -7.92 -1.41
N VAL A 128 5.28 -6.95 -2.31
CA VAL A 128 4.35 -5.84 -2.57
C VAL A 128 2.99 -6.33 -3.10
N ALA A 129 3.01 -7.33 -4.00
CA ALA A 129 1.79 -7.94 -4.51
C ALA A 129 1.01 -8.66 -3.40
N VAL A 130 1.68 -9.44 -2.54
CA VAL A 130 1.03 -10.21 -1.48
C VAL A 130 0.47 -9.30 -0.37
N ARG A 131 1.16 -8.21 0.00
CA ARG A 131 0.68 -7.30 1.06
C ARG A 131 -0.57 -6.49 0.67
N ALA A 132 -0.90 -6.43 -0.62
CA ALA A 132 -2.12 -5.79 -1.10
C ALA A 132 -3.27 -6.81 -1.15
N ASP A 133 -3.85 -7.12 0.01
CA ASP A 133 -4.86 -8.19 0.14
C ASP A 133 -6.32 -7.68 0.24
N GLN A 134 -6.51 -6.41 0.61
CA GLN A 134 -7.83 -5.84 0.93
C GLN A 134 -8.46 -5.09 -0.24
N PHE A 135 -9.44 -5.73 -0.89
CA PHE A 135 -10.24 -5.18 -1.97
C PHE A 135 -11.74 -5.36 -1.69
N GLY A 136 -12.53 -4.37 -2.10
CA GLY A 136 -13.99 -4.43 -2.12
C GLY A 136 -14.53 -5.37 -3.20
N ARG A 137 -15.85 -5.58 -3.20
CA ARG A 137 -16.53 -6.40 -4.20
C ARG A 137 -16.49 -5.80 -5.61
N ASP A 138 -16.36 -4.48 -5.69
CA ASP A 138 -16.17 -3.73 -6.94
C ASP A 138 -14.73 -3.78 -7.47
N GLY A 139 -13.83 -4.43 -6.75
CA GLY A 139 -12.42 -4.54 -7.12
C GLY A 139 -11.57 -3.34 -6.71
N PHE A 140 -12.13 -2.33 -6.04
CA PHE A 140 -11.38 -1.18 -5.53
C PHE A 140 -10.65 -1.53 -4.23
N PRO A 141 -9.46 -0.98 -3.98
CA PRO A 141 -8.75 -1.21 -2.74
C PRO A 141 -9.50 -0.56 -1.56
N LEU A 142 -9.50 -1.24 -0.41
CA LEU A 142 -10.05 -0.66 0.81
C LEU A 142 -8.99 0.25 1.46
N ARG A 143 -9.36 1.47 1.84
CA ARG A 143 -8.45 2.39 2.55
C ARG A 143 -8.02 1.77 3.88
N GLN A 144 -6.71 1.62 4.07
CA GLN A 144 -6.15 1.13 5.33
C GLN A 144 -6.16 2.26 6.37
N GLY A 145 -7.29 2.45 7.05
CA GLY A 145 -7.50 3.61 7.94
C GLY A 145 -8.11 3.36 9.32
N ALA A 146 -8.47 2.12 9.70
CA ALA A 146 -9.11 1.89 11.01
C ALA A 146 -8.70 0.60 11.75
N ARG A 147 -7.96 -0.31 11.09
CA ARG A 147 -7.78 -1.69 11.59
C ARG A 147 -6.49 -1.90 12.38
N ASN A 148 -5.49 -1.04 12.20
CA ASN A 148 -4.18 -1.19 12.85
C ASN A 148 -4.11 -0.50 14.22
N SER A 149 -4.96 0.49 14.51
CA SER A 149 -5.01 1.14 15.82
C SER A 149 -5.55 0.20 16.91
N LEU A 150 -6.57 -0.60 16.58
CA LEU A 150 -7.17 -1.54 17.54
C LEU A 150 -6.31 -2.79 17.79
N ARG A 151 -5.60 -3.32 16.78
CA ARG A 151 -4.70 -4.47 16.98
C ARG A 151 -3.45 -4.11 17.77
N GLY A 152 -2.88 -2.92 17.56
CA GLY A 152 -1.69 -2.45 18.29
C GLY A 152 -1.95 -2.19 19.78
N VAL A 153 -3.14 -1.69 20.12
CA VAL A 153 -3.56 -1.44 21.52
C VAL A 153 -3.92 -2.74 22.26
N LEU A 154 -4.53 -3.72 21.58
CA LEU A 154 -4.82 -5.02 22.21
C LEU A 154 -3.61 -5.96 22.28
N SER A 155 -2.57 -5.77 21.44
CA SER A 155 -1.34 -6.59 21.49
C SER A 155 -0.33 -6.15 22.55
N SER A 156 -0.54 -5.02 23.22
CA SER A 156 0.36 -4.50 24.25
C SER A 156 -0.10 -4.80 25.68
N LEU A 157 -1.24 -5.47 25.87
CA LEU A 157 -1.60 -6.00 27.18
C LEU A 157 -0.93 -7.37 27.33
N PRO A 158 0.14 -7.53 28.13
CA PRO A 158 0.65 -8.85 28.46
C PRO A 158 -0.51 -9.66 29.03
N THR A 159 -0.63 -10.92 28.61
CA THR A 159 -1.69 -11.84 29.05
C THR A 159 -1.81 -11.91 30.59
N SER A 160 -0.73 -11.64 31.31
CA SER A 160 -0.69 -11.54 32.77
C SER A 160 -1.49 -10.36 33.35
N GLN A 161 -1.49 -9.19 32.69
CA GLN A 161 -2.25 -8.01 33.15
C GLN A 161 -3.76 -8.18 32.93
N ALA A 162 -4.16 -8.80 31.82
CA ALA A 162 -5.57 -9.11 31.57
C ALA A 162 -6.13 -10.10 32.59
N LEU A 163 -5.34 -11.13 32.97
CA LEU A 163 -5.71 -12.09 34.00
C LEU A 163 -5.79 -11.45 35.39
N MET A 164 -4.87 -10.54 35.72
CA MET A 164 -4.91 -9.77 36.97
C MET A 164 -6.16 -8.89 37.08
N LEU A 165 -6.51 -8.15 36.02
CA LEU A 165 -7.69 -7.27 36.01
C LEU A 165 -8.99 -8.08 36.10
N LEU A 166 -9.07 -9.20 35.38
CA LEU A 166 -10.22 -10.10 35.46
C LEU A 166 -10.34 -10.70 36.87
N GLY A 167 -9.23 -11.14 37.47
CA GLY A 167 -9.20 -11.69 38.83
C GLY A 167 -9.57 -10.64 39.89
N ALA A 168 -9.05 -9.42 39.79
CA ALA A 168 -9.38 -8.32 40.70
C ALA A 168 -10.86 -7.92 40.59
N LEU A 169 -11.41 -7.86 39.37
CA LEU A 169 -12.82 -7.59 39.14
C LEU A 169 -13.72 -8.69 39.72
N LEU A 170 -13.33 -9.96 39.56
CA LEU A 170 -14.05 -11.10 40.13
C LEU A 170 -13.99 -11.06 41.67
N LEU A 171 -12.84 -10.72 42.25
CA LEU A 171 -12.66 -10.59 43.69
C LEU A 171 -13.52 -9.45 44.27
N LEU A 172 -13.64 -8.33 43.56
CA LEU A 172 -14.50 -7.20 43.91
C LEU A 172 -16.00 -7.55 43.85
N LEU A 173 -16.39 -8.39 42.89
CA LEU A 173 -17.78 -8.90 42.74
C LEU A 173 -18.13 -9.98 43.75
N LEU A 174 -17.13 -10.74 44.23
CA LEU A 174 -17.28 -11.80 45.22
C LEU A 174 -17.03 -11.32 46.65
N LEU A 175 -16.59 -10.08 46.85
CA LEU A 175 -16.52 -9.49 48.18
C LEU A 175 -17.97 -9.29 48.66
N PRO A 176 -18.43 -10.02 49.69
CA PRO A 176 -19.76 -9.80 50.20
C PRO A 176 -19.83 -8.36 50.68
N LEU A 177 -20.73 -7.59 50.09
CA LEU A 177 -21.23 -6.37 50.72
C LEU A 177 -21.58 -6.76 52.16
N GLY A 178 -20.91 -6.08 53.09
CA GLY A 178 -20.69 -6.51 54.45
C GLY A 178 -21.92 -7.12 55.13
N SER A 179 -21.60 -8.15 55.92
CA SER A 179 -22.03 -8.22 57.31
C SER A 179 -22.30 -6.83 57.90
N GLU A 180 -23.57 -6.52 58.11
CA GLU A 180 -24.16 -5.91 59.32
C GLU A 180 -25.58 -6.48 59.45
#